data_AF-A0A7C9F832-F1
#
_entry.id   AF-A0A7C9F832-F1
#
_cell.length_a   1.000
_cell.length_b   1.000
_cell.length_c   1.000
_cell.angle_alpha   90.00
_cell.angle_beta   90.00
_cell.angle_gamma   90.00
#
_symmetry.space_group_name_H-M   'P 1'
#
loop_
_entity.id
_entity.type
_entity.pdbx_description
1 polymer ?
#
loop_
_entity_poly.entity_id
_entity_poly.type
_entity_poly.pdbx_seq_one_letter_code
_entity_poly.pdbx_strand_id
1 'polypeptide(L)'
;SSEKEVVNLVKKLREKRQREELEKKKEQEAAASASSASASASKEVDPAPMEEDKDEKEKSKYRAPNKGNGLDLDNYSWTQSLQEVTVTVPVPPGTKSRDIVCDIKKNHLKVGLRGKPPIIDGELYKPVKPDDCFWSLEDQKAISILLTKHDQMEWWRCVVKGEPEVDTQKVEPENSKLSDLDPETRSTVEKMMFDQRQKSMGLPTSDEMQKQELLKKFMAEHPELDFSGAKIM
;
A
#
# COMPACT_ATOMS: atom_id res chain seq x y z
N SER A 1 -54.92 -11.76 -1.47
CA SER A 1 -54.06 -11.79 -2.67
C SER A 1 -52.63 -11.68 -2.18
N SER A 2 -51.92 -12.80 -2.19
CA SER A 2 -50.56 -12.99 -1.67
C SER A 2 -49.52 -12.10 -2.35
N GLU A 3 -49.86 -11.57 -3.54
CA GLU A 3 -49.03 -10.62 -4.29
C GLU A 3 -48.91 -9.26 -3.58
N LYS A 4 -49.96 -8.80 -2.88
CA LYS A 4 -49.93 -7.53 -2.13
C LYS A 4 -49.02 -7.60 -0.90
N GLU A 5 -48.88 -8.77 -0.30
CA GLU A 5 -47.99 -8.99 0.86
C GLU A 5 -46.52 -9.09 0.43
N VAL A 6 -46.24 -9.74 -0.70
CA VAL A 6 -44.88 -9.80 -1.27
C VAL A 6 -44.39 -8.42 -1.69
N VAL A 7 -45.23 -7.59 -2.31
CA VAL A 7 -44.87 -6.22 -2.70
C VAL A 7 -44.59 -5.34 -1.46
N ASN A 8 -45.38 -5.48 -0.39
CA ASN A 8 -45.13 -4.74 0.86
C ASN A 8 -43.85 -5.20 1.57
N LEU A 9 -43.50 -6.48 1.50
CA LEU A 9 -42.26 -7.00 2.08
C LEU A 9 -41.03 -6.50 1.30
N VAL A 10 -41.08 -6.51 -0.03
CA VAL A 10 -39.99 -5.98 -0.88
C VAL A 10 -39.81 -4.48 -0.67
N LYS A 11 -40.90 -3.72 -0.48
CA LYS A 11 -40.83 -2.29 -0.17
C LYS A 11 -40.15 -2.04 1.18
N LYS A 12 -40.54 -2.76 2.23
CA LYS A 12 -39.90 -2.67 3.56
C LYS A 12 -38.42 -3.06 3.55
N LEU A 13 -38.03 -4.07 2.78
CA LEU A 13 -36.63 -4.49 2.66
C LEU A 13 -35.78 -3.44 1.93
N ARG A 14 -36.32 -2.79 0.89
CA ARG A 14 -35.64 -1.69 0.19
C ARG A 14 -35.47 -0.47 1.07
N GLU A 15 -36.50 -0.09 1.82
CA GLU A 15 -36.45 1.03 2.77
C GLU A 15 -35.45 0.75 3.90
N LYS A 16 -35.37 -0.49 4.40
CA LYS A 16 -34.40 -0.89 5.42
C LYS A 16 -32.96 -0.82 4.88
N ARG A 17 -32.70 -1.34 3.68
CA ARG A 17 -31.37 -1.30 3.06
C ARG A 17 -30.90 0.12 2.77
N GLN A 18 -31.80 0.99 2.29
CA GLN A 18 -31.48 2.40 2.06
C GLN A 18 -31.15 3.14 3.37
N ARG A 19 -31.80 2.79 4.48
CA ARG A 19 -31.54 3.40 5.79
C ARG A 19 -30.19 2.97 6.36
N GLU A 20 -29.85 1.69 6.23
CA GLU A 20 -28.54 1.14 6.62
C GLU A 20 -27.39 1.72 5.77
N GLU A 21 -27.61 1.92 4.46
CA GLU A 21 -26.63 2.58 3.58
C GLU A 21 -26.45 4.07 3.94
N LEU A 22 -27.52 4.77 4.31
CA LEU A 22 -27.43 6.18 4.74
C LEU A 22 -26.71 6.35 6.08
N GLU A 23 -26.91 5.42 7.03
CA GLU A 23 -26.21 5.42 8.31
C GLU A 23 -24.71 5.14 8.15
N LYS A 24 -24.33 4.14 7.33
CA LYS A 24 -22.92 3.88 7.01
C LYS A 24 -22.22 5.06 6.35
N LYS A 25 -22.92 5.77 5.47
CA LYS A 25 -22.37 6.95 4.79
C LYS A 25 -22.16 8.11 5.76
N LYS A 26 -23.08 8.32 6.71
CA LYS A 26 -22.94 9.31 7.78
C LYS A 26 -21.79 8.98 8.75
N GLU A 27 -21.60 7.72 9.09
CA GLU A 27 -20.47 7.30 9.95
C GLU A 27 -19.11 7.51 9.25
N GLN A 28 -19.02 7.25 7.94
CA GLN A 28 -17.81 7.52 7.16
C GLN A 28 -17.52 9.02 7.00
N GLU A 29 -18.54 9.86 6.79
CA GLU A 29 -18.38 11.31 6.71
C GLU A 29 -18.05 11.95 8.07
N ALA A 30 -18.59 11.42 9.17
CA ALA A 30 -18.22 11.83 10.52
C ALA A 30 -16.76 11.46 10.88
N ALA A 31 -16.29 10.28 10.45
CA ALA A 31 -14.90 9.86 10.64
C ALA A 31 -13.92 10.70 9.80
N ALA A 32 -14.31 11.09 8.59
CA ALA A 32 -13.50 11.95 7.72
C ALA A 32 -13.41 13.40 8.23
N SER A 33 -14.48 13.93 8.83
CA SER A 33 -14.50 15.30 9.38
C SER A 33 -13.79 15.45 10.72
N ALA A 34 -13.65 14.38 11.52
CA ALA A 34 -12.84 14.39 12.74
C ALA A 34 -11.33 14.45 12.45
N SER A 35 -10.89 13.99 11.27
CA SER A 35 -9.48 13.97 10.85
C SER A 35 -8.97 15.31 10.31
N SER A 36 -9.84 16.28 10.01
CA SER A 36 -9.45 17.55 9.38
C SER A 36 -9.38 18.75 10.33
N ALA A 37 -9.63 18.56 11.64
CA ALA A 37 -9.69 19.66 12.61
C ALA A 37 -8.37 19.99 13.33
N SER A 38 -7.22 19.39 12.95
CA SER A 38 -5.93 19.66 13.60
C SER A 38 -4.78 19.90 12.63
N ALA A 39 -4.89 20.92 11.77
CA ALA A 39 -3.73 21.66 11.26
C ALA A 39 -4.20 22.83 10.39
N SER A 40 -4.33 24.04 10.95
CA SER A 40 -4.24 25.30 10.20
C SER A 40 -4.17 26.49 11.14
N ALA A 41 -2.97 27.06 11.29
CA ALA A 41 -2.78 28.44 11.71
C ALA A 41 -1.58 29.05 10.97
N SER A 42 -1.90 29.99 10.06
CA SER A 42 -1.07 31.11 9.54
C SER A 42 0.10 30.77 8.59
N LYS A 43 0.43 31.50 7.51
CA LYS A 43 -0.04 32.77 6.91
C LYS A 43 0.60 32.93 5.50
N GLU A 44 -0.11 33.57 4.56
CA GLU A 44 0.29 33.90 3.17
C GLU A 44 1.33 35.04 3.05
N VAL A 45 2.21 34.99 2.02
CA VAL A 45 2.56 36.11 1.11
C VAL A 45 3.20 35.61 -0.22
N ASP A 46 2.68 36.11 -1.36
CA ASP A 46 3.06 35.99 -2.80
C ASP A 46 4.44 36.63 -3.21
N PRO A 47 4.90 36.65 -4.49
CA PRO A 47 5.16 35.55 -5.47
C PRO A 47 6.52 35.67 -6.25
N ALA A 48 7.05 34.55 -6.77
CA ALA A 48 8.07 34.38 -7.86
C ALA A 48 9.52 34.93 -7.65
N PRO A 49 10.58 34.37 -8.31
CA PRO A 49 10.59 33.48 -9.47
C PRO A 49 11.29 32.12 -9.26
N MET A 50 11.14 31.27 -10.29
CA MET A 50 11.86 30.03 -10.53
C MET A 50 13.35 30.14 -10.18
N GLU A 51 13.80 29.32 -9.22
CA GLU A 51 15.16 28.80 -9.20
C GLU A 51 15.06 27.28 -9.08
N GLU A 52 15.17 26.64 -10.25
CA GLU A 52 15.77 25.33 -10.42
C GLU A 52 17.12 25.30 -9.66
N ASP A 53 17.53 24.13 -9.16
CA ASP A 53 18.84 23.81 -8.57
C ASP A 53 18.93 23.62 -7.03
N LYS A 54 18.05 22.77 -6.46
CA LYS A 54 18.25 22.19 -5.11
C LYS A 54 18.00 20.67 -4.97
N ASP A 55 17.80 19.94 -6.07
CA ASP A 55 17.37 18.53 -6.04
C ASP A 55 18.47 17.46 -6.23
N GLU A 56 19.74 17.85 -6.46
CA GLU A 56 20.79 16.85 -6.76
C GLU A 56 21.60 16.39 -5.54
N LYS A 57 21.59 17.13 -4.43
CA LYS A 57 22.40 16.78 -3.24
C LYS A 57 21.69 15.93 -2.18
N GLU A 58 20.37 15.79 -2.22
CA GLU A 58 19.65 14.94 -1.25
C GLU A 58 19.44 13.50 -1.74
N LYS A 59 19.56 13.24 -3.05
CA LYS A 59 19.54 11.87 -3.62
C LYS A 59 20.74 11.00 -3.18
N SER A 60 21.76 11.57 -2.54
CA SER A 60 23.00 10.86 -2.20
C SER A 60 23.01 10.19 -0.82
N LYS A 61 21.94 10.31 -0.02
CA LYS A 61 21.86 9.64 1.31
C LYS A 61 21.11 8.30 1.28
N TYR A 62 20.15 8.15 0.37
CA TYR A 62 19.28 6.99 0.33
C TYR A 62 19.72 5.98 -0.73
N ARG A 63 19.78 4.70 -0.36
CA ARG A 63 20.14 3.60 -1.27
C ARG A 63 18.90 3.11 -2.02
N ALA A 64 19.08 2.66 -3.25
CA ALA A 64 18.01 2.03 -4.01
C ALA A 64 17.58 0.71 -3.33
N PRO A 65 16.27 0.43 -3.23
CA PRO A 65 15.79 -0.82 -2.64
C PRO A 65 16.25 -2.05 -3.44
N ASN A 66 16.48 -3.15 -2.74
CA ASN A 66 16.62 -4.47 -3.36
C ASN A 66 15.25 -5.00 -3.84
N LYS A 67 15.22 -6.19 -4.44
CA LYS A 67 13.97 -6.82 -4.95
C LYS A 67 12.89 -7.02 -3.88
N GLY A 68 13.27 -7.03 -2.60
CA GLY A 68 12.35 -7.14 -1.47
C GLY A 68 12.17 -5.84 -0.71
N ASN A 69 12.35 -4.68 -1.36
CA ASN A 69 12.09 -3.37 -0.77
C ASN A 69 12.94 -3.01 0.47
N GLY A 70 14.04 -3.73 0.71
CA GLY A 70 15.01 -3.44 1.77
C GLY A 70 16.38 -3.15 1.19
N LEU A 71 17.45 -3.54 1.90
CA LEU A 71 18.83 -3.34 1.45
C LEU A 71 19.69 -4.58 1.67
N ASP A 72 20.71 -4.70 0.83
CA ASP A 72 21.81 -5.63 1.03
C ASP A 72 22.99 -4.87 1.64
N LEU A 73 23.39 -5.26 2.85
CA LEU A 73 24.55 -4.73 3.58
C LEU A 73 25.65 -5.78 3.62
N ASP A 74 26.85 -5.37 4.04
CA ASP A 74 28.03 -6.25 4.06
C ASP A 74 27.86 -7.42 5.05
N ASN A 75 27.13 -7.18 6.15
CA ASN A 75 26.99 -8.13 7.26
C ASN A 75 25.67 -8.92 7.23
N TYR A 76 24.64 -8.39 6.57
CA TYR A 76 23.31 -8.98 6.49
C TYR A 76 22.51 -8.32 5.36
N SER A 77 21.46 -8.98 4.88
CA SER A 77 20.47 -8.37 4.00
C SER A 77 19.12 -8.34 4.67
N TRP A 78 18.25 -7.44 4.22
CA TRP A 78 16.88 -7.42 4.70
C TRP A 78 15.92 -7.06 3.58
N THR A 79 14.70 -7.55 3.73
CA THR A 79 13.56 -7.29 2.88
C THR A 79 12.38 -6.92 3.76
N GLN A 80 11.34 -6.33 3.17
CA GLN A 80 10.15 -5.93 3.91
C GLN A 80 8.90 -5.97 3.03
N SER A 81 7.79 -6.19 3.71
CA SER A 81 6.45 -5.85 3.26
C SER A 81 5.92 -4.68 4.09
N LEU A 82 4.66 -4.28 3.88
CA LEU A 82 4.00 -3.33 4.77
C LEU A 82 3.85 -3.87 6.20
N GLN A 83 3.74 -5.19 6.37
CA GLN A 83 3.43 -5.82 7.65
C GLN A 83 4.68 -6.30 8.39
N GLU A 84 5.73 -6.68 7.66
CA GLU A 84 6.83 -7.46 8.21
C GLU A 84 8.18 -7.01 7.62
N VAL A 85 9.25 -7.29 8.37
CA VAL A 85 10.64 -7.15 7.92
C VAL A 85 11.33 -8.49 8.10
N THR A 86 11.96 -8.99 7.04
CA THR A 86 12.75 -10.22 7.07
C THR A 86 14.22 -9.86 7.00
N VAL A 87 14.99 -10.24 8.01
CA VAL A 87 16.43 -10.00 8.10
C VAL A 87 17.17 -11.32 7.93
N THR A 88 18.08 -11.38 6.96
CA THR A 88 18.88 -12.55 6.63
C THR A 88 20.35 -12.28 6.95
N VAL A 89 20.88 -12.98 7.95
CA VAL A 89 22.26 -12.83 8.40
C VAL A 89 23.07 -14.07 8.02
N PRO A 90 24.03 -13.97 7.07
CA PRO A 90 24.90 -15.10 6.73
C PRO A 90 25.78 -15.50 7.92
N VAL A 91 25.90 -16.80 8.16
CA VAL A 91 26.74 -17.39 9.22
C VAL A 91 27.66 -18.48 8.67
N PRO A 92 28.79 -18.78 9.35
CA PRO A 92 29.69 -19.83 8.92
C PRO A 92 28.97 -21.19 8.77
N PRO A 93 29.28 -21.99 7.73
CA PRO A 93 28.69 -23.30 7.55
C PRO A 93 28.88 -24.21 8.77
N GLY A 94 27.83 -24.93 9.15
CA GLY A 94 27.86 -25.83 10.32
C GLY A 94 27.57 -25.11 11.65
N THR A 95 27.15 -23.85 11.60
CA THR A 95 26.60 -23.14 12.76
C THR A 95 25.39 -23.93 13.29
N LYS A 96 25.30 -24.07 14.61
CA LYS A 96 24.16 -24.74 15.27
C LYS A 96 23.32 -23.71 16.01
N SER A 97 22.02 -23.97 16.15
CA SER A 97 21.09 -23.05 16.83
C SER A 97 21.50 -22.69 18.25
N ARG A 98 22.16 -23.60 18.98
CA ARG A 98 22.69 -23.36 20.34
C ARG A 98 23.78 -22.29 20.41
N ASP A 99 24.48 -22.10 19.30
CA ASP A 99 25.59 -21.14 19.17
C ASP A 99 25.08 -19.78 18.67
N ILE A 100 23.78 -19.64 18.41
CA ILE A 100 23.14 -18.39 18.00
C ILE A 100 22.57 -17.68 19.23
N VAL A 101 22.77 -16.38 19.28
CA VAL A 101 22.14 -15.46 20.25
C VAL A 101 21.28 -14.50 19.44
N CYS A 102 19.96 -14.65 19.56
CA CYS A 102 18.97 -13.76 18.96
C CYS A 102 18.04 -13.27 20.08
N ASP A 103 18.07 -11.97 20.36
CA ASP A 103 17.21 -11.28 21.33
C ASP A 103 16.44 -10.21 20.58
N ILE A 104 15.12 -10.42 20.48
CA ILE A 104 14.18 -9.55 19.78
C ILE A 104 13.33 -8.85 20.82
N LYS A 105 13.50 -7.53 20.93
CA LYS A 105 12.70 -6.67 21.81
C LYS A 105 11.88 -5.70 20.98
N LYS A 106 10.89 -5.09 21.63
CA LYS A 106 9.97 -4.14 20.99
C LYS A 106 10.68 -3.09 20.13
N ASN A 107 11.79 -2.53 20.64
CA ASN A 107 12.55 -1.47 19.95
C ASN A 107 14.03 -1.84 19.75
N HIS A 108 14.44 -3.09 19.92
CA HIS A 108 15.86 -3.44 19.88
C HIS A 108 16.05 -4.83 19.28
N LEU A 109 17.03 -4.98 18.41
CA LEU A 109 17.41 -6.25 17.82
C LEU A 109 18.87 -6.55 18.13
N LYS A 110 19.11 -7.74 18.68
CA LYS A 110 20.45 -8.26 18.90
C LYS A 110 20.58 -9.65 18.29
N VAL A 111 21.55 -9.82 17.40
CA VAL A 111 21.78 -11.06 16.66
C VAL A 111 23.29 -11.29 16.58
N GLY A 112 23.73 -12.50 16.90
CA GLY A 112 25.12 -12.88 16.73
C GLY A 112 25.40 -14.32 17.12
N LEU A 113 26.69 -14.67 17.09
CA LEU A 113 27.18 -15.97 17.53
C LEU A 113 27.67 -15.87 18.97
N ARG A 114 27.37 -16.88 19.79
CA ARG A 114 27.82 -16.98 21.18
C ARG A 114 29.34 -16.90 21.25
N GLY A 115 29.86 -15.99 22.07
CA GLY A 115 31.30 -15.78 22.25
C GLY A 115 31.98 -14.94 21.16
N LYS A 116 31.22 -14.41 20.19
CA LYS A 116 31.70 -13.44 19.19
C LYS A 116 30.98 -12.10 19.36
N PRO A 117 31.51 -10.99 18.80
CA PRO A 117 30.76 -9.74 18.74
C PRO A 117 29.43 -9.95 18.00
N PRO A 118 28.34 -9.30 18.45
CA PRO A 118 27.05 -9.37 17.76
C PRO A 118 27.18 -8.79 16.35
N ILE A 119 26.51 -9.43 15.40
CA ILE A 119 26.46 -8.98 14.00
C ILE A 119 25.52 -7.78 13.88
N ILE A 120 24.41 -7.83 14.61
CA ILE A 120 23.45 -6.75 14.74
C ILE A 120 23.24 -6.49 16.23
N ASP A 121 23.42 -5.26 16.68
CA ASP A 121 23.09 -4.84 18.04
C ASP A 121 22.71 -3.36 18.02
N GLY A 122 21.41 -3.08 17.97
CA GLY A 122 20.95 -1.70 17.95
C GLY A 122 19.44 -1.52 18.03
N GLU A 123 19.07 -0.25 18.16
CA GLU A 123 17.68 0.17 18.26
C GLU A 123 16.99 0.05 16.90
N LEU A 124 15.84 -0.62 16.86
CA LEU A 124 15.04 -0.76 15.65
C LEU A 124 14.53 0.60 15.17
N TYR A 125 14.33 0.73 13.85
CA TYR A 125 13.76 1.95 13.25
C TYR A 125 12.41 2.31 13.88
N LYS A 126 11.53 1.32 14.06
CA LYS A 126 10.21 1.45 14.69
C LYS A 126 9.88 0.21 15.55
N PRO A 127 8.86 0.31 16.42
CA PRO A 127 8.46 -0.80 17.26
C PRO A 127 7.95 -2.01 16.46
N VAL A 128 8.32 -3.20 16.93
CA VAL A 128 7.80 -4.50 16.46
C VAL A 128 6.87 -5.12 17.51
N LYS A 129 6.16 -6.18 17.14
CA LYS A 129 5.39 -7.04 18.04
C LYS A 129 6.25 -8.27 18.40
N PRO A 130 6.98 -8.28 19.53
CA PRO A 130 7.97 -9.34 19.81
C PRO A 130 7.34 -10.74 19.87
N ASP A 131 6.09 -10.84 20.31
CA ASP A 131 5.36 -12.10 20.41
C ASP A 131 5.05 -12.73 19.04
N ASP A 132 5.00 -11.90 17.98
CA ASP A 132 4.77 -12.33 16.59
C ASP A 132 6.09 -12.41 15.79
N CYS A 133 7.23 -12.11 16.42
CA CYS A 133 8.54 -12.21 15.79
C CYS A 133 9.14 -13.60 16.01
N PHE A 134 9.81 -14.15 15.00
CA PHE A 134 10.52 -15.42 15.12
C PHE A 134 11.81 -15.41 14.33
N TRP A 135 12.71 -16.33 14.66
CA TRP A 135 13.93 -16.55 13.91
C TRP A 135 14.14 -18.03 13.65
N SER A 136 14.82 -18.33 12.55
CA SER A 136 15.18 -19.68 12.14
C SER A 136 16.61 -19.70 11.61
N LEU A 137 17.20 -20.90 11.60
CA LEU A 137 18.51 -21.15 11.00
C LEU A 137 18.29 -21.95 9.72
N GLU A 138 18.54 -21.32 8.58
CA GLU A 138 18.40 -21.90 7.25
C GLU A 138 19.72 -22.56 6.82
N ASP A 139 19.64 -23.85 6.47
CA ASP A 139 20.74 -24.67 5.95
C ASP A 139 22.05 -24.64 6.77
N GLN A 140 21.98 -24.25 8.06
CA GLN A 140 23.16 -24.01 8.91
C GLN A 140 24.14 -22.98 8.32
N LYS A 141 23.63 -22.06 7.50
CA LYS A 141 24.39 -21.06 6.73
C LYS A 141 23.82 -19.64 6.82
N ALA A 142 22.55 -19.47 7.15
CA ALA A 142 21.96 -18.14 7.33
C ALA A 142 20.95 -18.14 8.47
N ILE A 143 20.93 -17.07 9.25
CA ILE A 143 19.89 -16.80 10.24
C ILE A 143 18.83 -15.95 9.55
N SER A 144 17.59 -16.44 9.50
CA SER A 144 16.44 -15.70 8.99
C SER A 144 15.61 -15.22 10.18
N ILE A 145 15.34 -13.92 10.26
CA ILE A 145 14.60 -13.29 11.36
C ILE A 145 13.41 -12.56 10.76
N LEU A 146 12.21 -12.93 11.19
CA LEU A 146 10.98 -12.27 10.82
C LEU A 146 10.54 -11.35 11.95
N LEU A 147 10.41 -10.07 11.63
CA LEU A 147 9.98 -9.01 12.52
C LEU A 147 8.61 -8.51 12.09
N THR A 148 7.59 -8.75 12.90
CA THR A 148 6.25 -8.21 12.66
C THR A 148 6.17 -6.77 13.14
N LYS A 149 5.90 -5.84 12.22
CA LYS A 149 5.80 -4.41 12.55
C LYS A 149 4.60 -4.15 13.45
N HIS A 150 4.76 -3.22 14.38
CA HIS A 150 3.61 -2.72 15.13
C HIS A 150 2.68 -1.88 14.24
N ASP A 151 3.26 -0.97 13.45
CA ASP A 151 2.57 -0.22 12.41
C ASP A 151 2.72 -0.94 11.06
N GLN A 152 1.60 -1.43 10.53
CA GLN A 152 1.55 -2.22 9.30
C GLN A 152 1.23 -1.39 8.06
N MET A 153 1.31 -0.05 8.15
CA MET A 153 1.10 0.88 7.03
C MET A 153 2.37 1.68 6.68
N GLU A 154 3.51 1.38 7.32
CA GLU A 154 4.75 2.15 7.17
C GLU A 154 5.89 1.32 6.56
N TRP A 155 6.50 1.87 5.50
CA TRP A 155 7.76 1.36 4.95
C TRP A 155 8.94 1.82 5.79
N TRP A 156 9.76 0.87 6.22
CA TRP A 156 10.93 1.16 7.02
C TRP A 156 12.07 1.63 6.13
N ARG A 157 12.83 2.62 6.61
CA ARG A 157 14.01 3.12 5.91
C ARG A 157 15.26 2.29 6.22
N CYS A 158 15.33 1.71 7.40
CA CYS A 158 16.41 0.81 7.82
C CYS A 158 15.86 -0.17 8.85
N VAL A 159 16.63 -1.22 9.16
CA VAL A 159 16.28 -2.14 10.26
C VAL A 159 16.67 -1.51 11.59
N VAL A 160 17.92 -1.05 11.68
CA VAL A 160 18.51 -0.44 12.88
C VAL A 160 18.83 1.03 12.61
N LYS A 161 18.56 1.90 13.61
CA LYS A 161 18.87 3.32 13.52
C LYS A 161 20.37 3.56 13.34
N GLY A 162 20.74 4.46 12.44
CA GLY A 162 22.13 4.82 12.14
C GLY A 162 22.78 3.99 11.02
N GLU A 163 22.08 2.98 10.51
CA GLU A 163 22.50 2.26 9.30
C GLU A 163 22.00 2.93 8.01
N PRO A 164 22.54 2.55 6.84
CA PRO A 164 22.12 3.13 5.56
C PRO A 164 20.61 3.02 5.34
N GLU A 165 19.99 4.12 4.92
CA GLU A 165 18.55 4.20 4.70
C GLU A 165 18.19 3.90 3.24
N VAL A 166 17.10 3.16 3.03
CA VAL A 166 16.51 2.88 1.72
C VAL A 166 15.59 4.02 1.28
N ASP A 167 15.59 4.28 -0.02
CA ASP A 167 14.64 5.20 -0.64
C ASP A 167 13.24 4.57 -0.72
N THR A 168 12.42 4.84 0.29
CA THR A 168 11.04 4.31 0.38
C THR A 168 10.10 4.85 -0.69
N GLN A 169 10.49 5.88 -1.47
CA GLN A 169 9.69 6.36 -2.60
C GLN A 169 9.79 5.43 -3.82
N LYS A 170 10.81 4.56 -3.87
CA LYS A 170 11.04 3.60 -4.95
C LYS A 170 10.57 2.18 -4.62
N VAL A 171 9.93 2.00 -3.47
CA VAL A 171 9.42 0.71 -3.02
C VAL A 171 8.18 0.33 -3.83
N GLU A 172 8.17 -0.89 -4.35
CA GLU A 172 7.03 -1.44 -5.08
C GLU A 172 6.14 -2.24 -4.13
N PRO A 173 4.86 -1.85 -3.91
CA PRO A 173 3.93 -2.65 -3.12
C PRO A 173 3.74 -4.05 -3.74
N GLU A 174 3.59 -5.09 -2.91
CA GLU A 174 3.50 -6.49 -3.36
C GLU A 174 2.39 -6.75 -4.39
N ASN A 175 1.27 -6.02 -4.31
CA ASN A 175 0.14 -6.15 -5.25
C ASN A 175 0.23 -5.22 -6.47
N SER A 176 1.34 -4.51 -6.66
CA SER A 176 1.46 -3.53 -7.77
C SER A 176 1.64 -4.21 -9.12
N LYS A 177 1.95 -5.50 -9.14
CA LYS A 177 2.10 -6.27 -10.36
C LYS A 177 0.75 -6.82 -10.75
N LEU A 178 0.10 -6.08 -11.63
CA LEU A 178 -1.12 -6.45 -12.32
C LEU A 178 -1.07 -7.84 -12.99
N SER A 179 0.13 -8.34 -13.29
CA SER A 179 0.38 -9.69 -13.82
C SER A 179 0.09 -10.82 -12.83
N ASP A 180 0.14 -10.54 -11.53
CA ASP A 180 0.01 -11.54 -10.47
C ASP A 180 -1.45 -11.70 -10.01
N LEU A 181 -2.35 -10.86 -10.52
CA LEU A 181 -3.80 -10.96 -10.33
C LEU A 181 -4.42 -11.96 -11.32
N ASP A 182 -5.46 -12.65 -10.88
CA ASP A 182 -6.27 -13.49 -11.78
C ASP A 182 -6.89 -12.64 -12.92
N PRO A 183 -7.18 -13.23 -14.10
CA PRO A 183 -7.62 -12.46 -15.27
C PRO A 183 -8.87 -11.59 -15.04
N GLU A 184 -9.77 -12.00 -14.15
CA GLU A 184 -11.01 -11.29 -13.86
C GLU A 184 -10.75 -10.05 -12.97
N THR A 185 -10.00 -10.23 -11.89
CA THR A 185 -9.57 -9.14 -11.01
C THR A 185 -8.66 -8.16 -11.74
N ARG A 186 -7.75 -8.66 -12.58
CA ARG A 186 -6.86 -7.84 -13.42
C ARG A 186 -7.63 -6.91 -14.33
N SER A 187 -8.61 -7.42 -15.08
CA SER A 187 -9.46 -6.61 -15.98
C SER A 187 -10.19 -5.51 -15.21
N THR A 188 -10.68 -5.83 -14.02
CA THR A 188 -11.38 -4.87 -13.15
C THR A 188 -10.44 -3.77 -12.66
N VAL A 189 -9.23 -4.13 -12.20
CA VAL A 189 -8.21 -3.17 -11.76
C VAL A 189 -7.70 -2.31 -12.92
N GLU A 190 -7.47 -2.90 -14.11
CA GLU A 190 -7.12 -2.18 -15.35
C GLU A 190 -8.19 -1.15 -15.71
N LYS A 191 -9.46 -1.55 -15.69
CA LYS A 191 -10.59 -0.64 -15.93
C LYS A 191 -10.61 0.51 -14.93
N MET A 192 -10.45 0.22 -13.64
CA MET A 192 -10.42 1.25 -12.60
C MET A 192 -9.24 2.23 -12.77
N MET A 193 -8.05 1.74 -13.09
CA MET A 193 -6.87 2.58 -13.37
C MET A 193 -7.06 3.44 -14.61
N PHE A 194 -7.63 2.87 -15.68
CA PHE A 194 -7.96 3.60 -16.90
C PHE A 194 -8.98 4.70 -16.61
N ASP A 195 -10.09 4.37 -15.95
CA ASP A 195 -11.16 5.31 -15.62
C ASP A 195 -10.67 6.43 -14.69
N GLN A 196 -9.82 6.12 -13.71
CA GLN A 196 -9.21 7.13 -12.83
C GLN A 196 -8.33 8.10 -13.63
N ARG A 197 -7.58 7.61 -14.61
CA ARG A 197 -6.74 8.43 -15.51
C ARG A 197 -7.60 9.26 -16.48
N GLN A 198 -8.65 8.69 -17.05
CA GLN A 198 -9.57 9.44 -17.93
C GLN A 198 -10.25 10.57 -17.15
N LYS A 199 -10.76 10.29 -15.94
CA LYS A 199 -11.38 11.29 -15.06
C LYS A 199 -10.42 12.43 -14.70
N SER A 200 -9.16 12.15 -14.37
CA SER A 200 -8.19 13.21 -14.05
C SER A 200 -7.86 14.09 -15.25
N MET A 201 -7.96 13.54 -16.46
CA MET A 201 -7.78 14.27 -17.72
C MET A 201 -9.08 14.86 -18.28
N GLY A 202 -10.21 14.71 -17.56
CA GLY A 202 -11.53 15.16 -18.03
C GLY A 202 -12.04 14.42 -19.28
N LEU A 203 -11.48 13.25 -19.57
CA LEU A 203 -11.84 12.40 -20.69
C LEU A 203 -12.89 11.35 -20.27
N PRO A 204 -13.69 10.81 -21.21
CA PRO A 204 -14.72 9.82 -20.91
C PRO A 204 -14.13 8.51 -20.37
N THR A 205 -14.78 7.97 -19.34
CA THR A 205 -14.50 6.65 -18.74
C THR A 205 -14.84 5.51 -19.70
N SER A 206 -14.40 4.29 -19.36
CA SER A 206 -14.67 3.08 -20.14
C SER A 206 -16.17 2.87 -20.38
N ASP A 207 -17.00 3.10 -19.35
CA ASP A 207 -18.46 2.93 -19.44
C ASP A 207 -19.11 4.01 -20.33
N GLU A 208 -18.61 5.24 -20.27
CA GLU A 208 -19.08 6.34 -21.11
C GLU A 208 -18.68 6.15 -22.56
N MET A 209 -17.46 5.64 -22.81
CA MET A 209 -16.97 5.31 -24.13
C MET A 209 -17.76 4.16 -24.75
N GLN A 210 -18.07 3.10 -23.98
CA GLN A 210 -18.96 2.03 -24.43
C GLN A 210 -20.36 2.53 -24.73
N LYS A 211 -20.92 3.42 -23.88
CA LYS A 211 -22.25 4.02 -24.11
C LYS A 211 -22.25 4.89 -25.37
N GLN A 212 -21.19 5.67 -25.61
CA GLN A 212 -21.02 6.48 -26.81
C GLN A 212 -20.90 5.62 -28.07
N GLU A 213 -20.16 4.51 -28.00
CA GLU A 213 -20.02 3.58 -29.13
C GLU A 213 -21.35 2.89 -29.46
N LEU A 214 -22.08 2.43 -28.44
CA LEU A 214 -23.39 1.81 -28.61
C LEU A 214 -24.41 2.81 -29.19
N LEU A 215 -24.41 4.05 -28.69
CA LEU A 215 -25.26 5.11 -29.22
C LEU A 215 -24.88 5.44 -30.67
N LYS A 216 -23.59 5.54 -30.99
CA LYS A 216 -23.11 5.82 -32.34
C LYS A 216 -23.51 4.71 -33.31
N LYS A 217 -23.42 3.45 -32.90
CA LYS A 217 -23.87 2.31 -33.70
C LYS A 217 -25.39 2.34 -33.90
N PHE A 218 -26.15 2.65 -32.85
CA PHE A 218 -27.60 2.78 -32.93
C PHE A 218 -28.04 3.92 -33.87
N MET A 219 -27.38 5.08 -33.81
CA MET A 219 -27.62 6.21 -34.72
C MET A 219 -27.29 5.88 -36.17
N ALA A 220 -26.25 5.07 -36.42
CA ALA A 220 -25.88 4.63 -37.77
C ALA A 220 -26.87 3.61 -38.36
N GLU A 221 -27.43 2.74 -37.51
CA GLU A 221 -28.42 1.73 -37.92
C GLU A 221 -29.84 2.33 -38.03
N HIS A 222 -30.11 3.46 -37.38
CA HIS A 222 -31.39 4.16 -37.42
C HIS A 222 -31.24 5.64 -37.79
N PRO A 223 -30.84 5.97 -39.03
CA PRO A 223 -30.63 7.36 -39.49
C PRO A 223 -31.91 8.21 -39.54
N GLU A 224 -33.10 7.61 -39.40
CA GLU A 224 -34.39 8.31 -39.30
C GLU A 224 -34.72 8.81 -37.88
N LEU A 225 -34.01 8.36 -36.84
CA LEU A 225 -34.21 8.81 -35.46
C LEU A 225 -33.37 10.07 -35.20
N ASP A 226 -34.04 11.22 -35.01
CA ASP A 226 -33.41 12.49 -34.65
C ASP A 226 -33.15 12.58 -33.13
N PHE A 227 -31.88 12.57 -32.74
CA PHE A 227 -31.44 12.71 -31.34
C PHE A 227 -31.14 14.15 -30.94
N SER A 228 -31.43 15.15 -31.79
CA SER A 228 -31.18 16.57 -31.51
C SER A 228 -31.93 17.10 -30.27
N GLY A 229 -33.01 16.42 -29.85
CA GLY A 229 -33.80 16.73 -28.64
C GLY A 229 -33.51 15.86 -27.42
N ALA A 230 -32.62 14.87 -27.50
CA ALA A 230 -32.34 13.96 -26.38
C ALA A 230 -31.35 14.58 -25.38
N LYS A 231 -31.81 14.85 -24.15
CA LYS A 231 -30.94 15.34 -23.09
C LYS A 231 -30.08 14.20 -22.54
N ILE A 232 -28.87 14.07 -23.07
CA ILE A 232 -27.85 13.16 -22.55
C ILE A 232 -27.25 13.83 -21.32
N MET A 233 -27.80 13.52 -20.13
CA MET A 233 -27.13 13.71 -18.85
C MET A 233 -26.49 12.39 -18.41
#